data_AF-A0A538TDG6-F1
#
_entry.id   AF-A0A538TDG6-F1
#
_cell.length_a   1.000
_cell.length_b   1.000
_cell.length_c   1.000
_cell.angle_alpha   90.00
_cell.angle_beta   90.00
_cell.angle_gamma   90.00
#
_symmetry.space_group_name_H-M   'P 1'
#
loop_
_entity.id
_entity.type
_entity.pdbx_description
1 polymer ?
#
loop_
_entity_poly.entity_id
_entity_poly.type
_entity_poly.pdbx_seq_one_letter_code
_entity_poly.pdbx_strand_id
1 'polypeptide(L)'
;MSLRVRIAGTVLTFLILAVAGTGRAQPRFEWPDRAKNLKVLPKDTPKETLQGTMIGFTRSLGVRCPFCHVGQEGQPLTTFDFVSDQKP
;
A
#
# COMPACT_ATOMS: atom_id res chain seq x y z
N MET A 1 17.98 -50.94 -2.74
CA MET A 1 16.94 -50.03 -3.28
C MET A 1 16.40 -49.02 -2.24
N SER A 2 16.54 -49.27 -0.93
CA SER A 2 15.89 -48.51 0.16
C SER A 2 16.66 -47.29 0.70
N LEU A 3 17.95 -47.13 0.36
CA LEU A 3 18.76 -45.99 0.84
C LEU A 3 18.71 -44.78 -0.12
N ARG A 4 18.61 -45.01 -1.43
CA ARG A 4 18.47 -43.94 -2.44
C ARG A 4 17.12 -43.21 -2.36
N VAL A 5 16.06 -43.93 -1.99
CA VAL A 5 14.71 -43.37 -1.80
C VAL A 5 14.62 -42.49 -0.55
N ARG A 6 15.34 -42.85 0.52
CA ARG A 6 15.41 -42.04 1.75
C ARG A 6 16.17 -40.73 1.53
N ILE A 7 17.28 -40.76 0.78
CA ILE A 7 18.07 -39.57 0.46
C ILE A 7 17.29 -38.61 -0.46
N ALA A 8 16.55 -39.14 -1.44
CA ALA A 8 15.67 -38.33 -2.29
C ALA A 8 14.51 -37.68 -1.50
N GLY A 9 13.96 -38.41 -0.51
CA GLY A 9 12.91 -37.90 0.37
C GLY A 9 13.36 -36.74 1.27
N THR A 10 14.56 -36.79 1.84
CA THR A 10 15.07 -35.70 2.71
C THR A 10 15.49 -34.46 1.92
N VAL A 11 16.03 -34.63 0.71
CA VAL A 11 16.42 -33.52 -0.17
C VAL A 11 15.18 -32.75 -0.67
N LEU A 12 14.08 -33.46 -0.93
CA LEU A 12 12.83 -32.84 -1.38
C LEU A 12 12.15 -32.01 -0.28
N THR A 13 12.25 -32.42 0.99
CA THR A 13 11.70 -31.66 2.12
C THR A 13 12.49 -30.39 2.44
N PHE A 14 13.81 -30.36 2.19
CA PHE A 14 14.64 -29.17 2.38
C PHE A 14 14.45 -28.11 1.28
N LEU A 15 13.99 -28.49 0.09
CA LEU A 15 13.80 -27.55 -1.03
C LEU A 15 12.54 -26.67 -0.87
N ILE A 16 11.60 -27.05 -0.01
CA ILE A 16 10.32 -26.34 0.16
C ILE A 16 10.46 -25.14 1.13
N LEU A 17 11.50 -25.09 1.97
CA LEU A 17 11.70 -24.02 2.96
C LEU A 17 12.41 -22.76 2.42
N ALA A 18 12.92 -22.75 1.19
CA ALA A 18 13.76 -21.67 0.67
C ALA A 18 13.00 -20.53 -0.03
N VAL A 19 11.66 -20.54 -0.02
CA VAL A 19 10.81 -19.47 -0.60
C VAL A 19 10.21 -18.58 0.50
N ALA A 20 11.02 -18.21 1.50
CA ALA A 20 10.69 -17.08 2.37
C ALA A 20 11.03 -15.79 1.60
N GLY A 21 10.00 -15.21 0.99
CA GLY A 21 10.07 -14.20 -0.07
C GLY A 21 10.98 -13.00 0.18
N THR A 22 11.61 -12.56 -0.91
CA THR A 22 12.27 -11.26 -1.10
C THR A 22 11.25 -10.12 -1.17
N GLY A 23 10.36 -10.02 -0.17
CA GLY A 23 9.47 -8.88 -0.04
C GLY A 23 10.27 -7.63 0.28
N ARG A 24 10.51 -6.76 -0.71
CA ARG A 24 11.07 -5.44 -0.46
C ARG A 24 10.09 -4.66 0.43
N ALA A 25 10.55 -4.18 1.58
CA ALA A 25 9.78 -3.28 2.41
C ALA A 25 9.43 -2.02 1.58
N GLN A 26 8.15 -1.78 1.37
CA GLN A 26 7.70 -0.58 0.68
C GLN A 26 7.93 0.64 1.59
N PRO A 27 8.31 1.80 1.02
CA PRO A 27 8.47 3.02 1.80
C PRO A 27 7.16 3.35 2.51
N ARG A 28 7.26 3.69 3.81
CA ARG A 28 6.11 4.07 4.62
C ARG A 28 5.61 5.43 4.15
N PHE A 29 4.32 5.51 3.86
CA PHE A 29 3.68 6.78 3.60
C PHE A 29 3.44 7.54 4.90
N GLU A 30 3.81 8.82 4.89
CA GLU A 30 3.54 9.75 5.97
C GLU A 30 2.57 10.80 5.47
N TRP A 31 1.51 11.04 6.25
CA TRP A 31 0.59 12.12 5.94
C TRP A 31 1.30 13.47 6.09
N PRO A 32 1.05 14.43 5.17
CA PRO A 32 1.67 15.74 5.27
C PRO A 32 1.11 16.49 6.48
N ASP A 33 1.95 17.31 7.13
CA ASP A 33 1.51 18.14 8.26
C ASP A 33 0.46 19.18 7.85
N ARG A 34 0.46 19.57 6.57
CA ARG A 34 -0.57 20.43 5.97
C ARG A 34 -0.93 19.95 4.58
N ALA A 35 -2.23 19.89 4.31
CA ALA A 35 -2.75 19.63 2.97
C ALA A 35 -2.40 20.78 2.00
N LYS A 36 -2.27 20.45 0.72
CA LYS A 36 -2.16 21.42 -0.37
C LYS A 36 -3.42 21.36 -1.23
N ASN A 37 -3.73 22.46 -1.91
CA ASN A 37 -4.86 22.57 -2.83
C ASN A 37 -6.27 22.33 -2.22
N LEU A 38 -6.45 22.50 -0.90
CA LEU A 38 -7.79 22.45 -0.31
C LEU A 38 -8.68 23.59 -0.83
N LYS A 39 -9.88 23.23 -1.30
CA LYS A 39 -10.90 24.18 -1.78
C LYS A 39 -12.11 24.29 -0.84
N VAL A 40 -12.44 23.20 -0.15
CA VAL A 40 -13.65 23.08 0.68
C VAL A 40 -13.30 22.99 2.17
N LEU A 41 -12.32 22.14 2.53
CA LEU A 41 -11.86 22.05 3.91
C LEU A 41 -11.00 23.28 4.29
N PRO A 42 -11.02 23.70 5.57
CA PRO A 42 -10.14 24.77 6.06
C PRO A 42 -8.67 24.52 5.73
N LYS A 43 -7.93 25.56 5.33
CA LYS A 43 -6.52 25.44 4.90
C LYS A 43 -5.57 24.97 6.02
N ASP A 44 -5.98 25.15 7.26
CA ASP A 44 -5.30 24.78 8.50
C ASP A 44 -5.80 23.44 9.08
N THR A 45 -6.58 22.66 8.32
CA THR A 45 -7.06 21.34 8.75
C THR A 45 -5.88 20.47 9.25
N PRO A 46 -5.92 19.98 10.50
CA PRO A 46 -4.87 19.12 11.05
C PRO A 46 -4.70 17.82 10.27
N LYS A 47 -3.48 17.29 10.25
CA LYS A 47 -3.10 16.04 9.59
C LYS A 47 -4.03 14.87 9.93
N GLU A 48 -4.39 14.71 11.20
CA GLU A 48 -5.23 13.62 11.70
C GLU A 48 -6.67 13.77 11.21
N THR A 49 -7.16 15.01 11.14
CA THR A 49 -8.50 15.33 10.63
C THR A 49 -8.58 15.10 9.13
N LEU A 50 -7.55 15.53 8.38
CA LEU A 50 -7.44 15.27 6.95
C LEU A 50 -7.41 13.77 6.66
N GLN A 51 -6.56 13.02 7.37
CA GLN A 51 -6.47 11.56 7.26
C GLN A 51 -7.83 10.90 7.54
N GLY A 52 -8.47 11.25 8.66
CA GLY A 52 -9.77 10.71 9.04
C GLY A 52 -10.84 10.98 7.99
N THR A 53 -10.86 12.19 7.43
CA THR A 53 -11.83 12.60 6.41
C THR A 53 -11.65 11.80 5.11
N MET A 54 -10.43 11.69 4.59
CA MET A 54 -10.16 10.94 3.35
C MET A 54 -10.45 9.44 3.52
N ILE A 55 -10.05 8.84 4.66
CA ILE A 55 -10.37 7.44 4.97
C ILE A 55 -11.89 7.26 5.09
N GLY A 56 -12.58 8.21 5.72
CA GLY A 56 -14.05 8.22 5.82
C GLY A 56 -14.73 8.15 4.45
N PHE A 57 -14.26 8.94 3.47
CA PHE A 57 -14.78 8.90 2.10
C PHE A 57 -14.58 7.55 1.43
N THR A 58 -13.36 7.00 1.49
CA THR A 58 -13.08 5.67 0.89
C THR A 58 -13.99 4.58 1.44
N ARG A 59 -14.23 4.58 2.76
CA ARG A 59 -15.12 3.63 3.43
C ARG A 59 -16.58 3.81 3.02
N SER A 60 -17.05 5.05 2.99
CA SER A 60 -18.46 5.36 2.69
C SER A 60 -18.83 5.06 1.24
N LEU A 61 -17.89 5.29 0.31
CA LEU A 61 -18.09 5.07 -1.13
C LEU A 61 -17.69 3.66 -1.59
N GLY A 62 -17.03 2.85 -0.74
CA GLY A 62 -16.53 1.52 -1.12
C GLY A 62 -15.40 1.55 -2.14
N VAL A 63 -14.65 2.65 -2.22
CA VAL A 63 -13.55 2.87 -3.17
C VAL A 63 -12.20 2.95 -2.46
N ARG A 64 -11.12 2.98 -3.23
CA ARG A 64 -9.74 3.14 -2.71
C ARG A 64 -9.14 4.48 -3.11
N CYS A 65 -8.01 4.85 -2.54
CA CYS A 65 -7.30 6.11 -2.82
C CYS A 65 -7.16 6.44 -4.32
N PRO A 66 -6.73 5.52 -5.21
CA PRO A 66 -6.56 5.84 -6.64
C PRO A 66 -7.90 6.05 -7.36
N PHE A 67 -9.04 5.84 -6.71
CA PHE A 67 -10.35 6.23 -7.24
C PHE A 67 -10.50 7.75 -7.34
N CYS A 68 -9.89 8.54 -6.46
CA CYS A 68 -9.91 10.01 -6.54
C CYS A 68 -8.53 10.60 -6.82
N HIS A 69 -7.48 10.06 -6.21
CA HIS A 69 -6.12 10.60 -6.36
C HIS A 69 -5.38 9.99 -7.55
N VAL A 70 -4.47 10.75 -8.13
CA VAL A 70 -3.63 10.29 -9.23
C VAL A 70 -2.58 9.33 -8.68
N GLY A 71 -2.71 8.05 -9.00
CA GLY A 71 -1.82 7.00 -8.53
C GLY A 71 -2.20 5.66 -9.14
N GLN A 72 -1.33 4.67 -8.97
CA GLN A 72 -1.53 3.33 -9.49
C GLN A 72 -1.89 2.38 -8.35
N GLU A 73 -2.95 1.59 -8.57
CA GLU A 73 -3.38 0.58 -7.60
C GLU A 73 -2.26 -0.45 -7.35
N GLY A 74 -2.06 -0.83 -6.10
CA GLY A 74 -0.96 -1.71 -5.68
C GLY A 74 0.43 -1.06 -5.58
N GLN A 75 0.61 0.20 -6.01
CA GLN A 75 1.87 0.93 -5.80
C GLN A 75 1.91 1.62 -4.42
N PRO A 76 3.12 1.90 -3.87
CA PRO A 76 3.24 2.65 -2.62
C PRO A 76 2.58 4.03 -2.73
N LEU A 77 1.88 4.45 -1.68
CA LEU A 77 1.22 5.76 -1.64
C LEU A 77 2.20 6.93 -1.80
N THR A 78 3.49 6.74 -1.50
CA THR A 78 4.53 7.73 -1.76
C THR A 78 4.72 8.06 -3.25
N THR A 79 4.16 7.25 -4.15
CA THR A 79 4.20 7.47 -5.60
C THR A 79 2.98 8.25 -6.12
N PHE A 80 2.00 8.52 -5.26
CA PHE A 80 0.74 9.16 -5.65
C PHE A 80 0.90 10.69 -5.65
N ASP A 81 0.22 11.35 -6.59
CA ASP A 81 0.01 12.78 -6.57
C ASP A 81 -1.36 13.09 -5.94
N PHE A 82 -1.33 13.43 -4.65
CA PHE A 82 -2.52 13.77 -3.88
C PHE A 82 -3.05 15.18 -4.14
N VAL A 83 -2.26 16.05 -4.79
CA VAL A 83 -2.59 17.47 -4.97
C VAL A 83 -3.29 17.73 -6.31
N SER A 84 -3.04 16.87 -7.29
CA SER A 84 -3.56 16.97 -8.66
C SER A 84 -5.08 16.84 -8.76
N ASP A 85 -5.68 17.74 -9.55
CA ASP A 85 -7.09 17.74 -9.93
C ASP A 85 -7.32 17.04 -11.30
N GLN A 86 -6.35 16.27 -11.81
CA GLN A 86 -6.45 15.61 -13.12
C GLN A 86 -7.52 14.52 -13.18
N LYS A 87 -8.05 14.09 -12.03
CA LYS A 87 -9.10 13.08 -11.96
C LYS A 87 -10.48 13.76 -11.82
N PRO A 88 -11.42 13.50 -12.76
CA PRO A 88 -12.74 14.13 -12.76
C PRO A 88 -13.69 13.59 -11.69
#